data_AF-A0A7V7MMV6-F1
#
_entry.id   AF-A0A7V7MMV6-F1
#
_cell.length_a   1.000
_cell.length_b   1.000
_cell.length_c   1.000
_cell.angle_alpha   90.00
_cell.angle_beta   90.00
_cell.angle_gamma   90.00
#
_symmetry.space_group_name_H-M   'P 1'
#
loop_
_entity.id
_entity.type
_entity.pdbx_description
1 polymer ?
#
loop_
_entity_poly.entity_id
_entity_poly.type
_entity_poly.pdbx_seq_one_letter_code
_entity_poly.pdbx_strand_id
1 'polypeptide(L)'
;MWKYWGKDGKIYMQEDRSTSPSDLFGGVTGIEASVWQLDPVTRGTTRIAEVDRSVIAPLDSTDDCIGSIGCWETSGVLDVTDLFDALPGERFLIATVQAHGIEDGPIGGNAFLDEGGQLVLLSYNPN
;
A
#
# COMPACT_ATOMS: atom_id res chain seq x y z
N MET A 1 -0.58 -6.34 -9.87
CA MET A 1 0.78 -5.86 -9.50
C MET A 1 1.29 -4.77 -10.45
N TRP A 2 1.47 -3.55 -9.91
CA TRP A 2 2.00 -2.39 -10.62
C TRP A 2 3.48 -2.14 -10.29
N LYS A 3 4.22 -1.52 -11.22
CA LYS A 3 5.65 -1.21 -11.07
C LYS A 3 5.95 0.18 -11.60
N TYR A 4 6.78 0.92 -10.89
CA TYR A 4 7.22 2.26 -11.27
C TYR A 4 8.75 2.34 -11.25
N TRP A 5 9.34 2.97 -12.26
CA TRP A 5 10.77 3.22 -12.30
C TRP A 5 11.05 4.60 -11.69
N GLY A 6 11.70 4.60 -10.53
CA GLY A 6 12.10 5.80 -9.81
C GLY A 6 13.16 6.61 -10.53
N LYS A 7 13.18 7.91 -10.26
CA LYS A 7 14.24 8.81 -10.77
C LYS A 7 15.61 8.49 -10.16
N ASP A 8 15.62 7.80 -9.02
CA ASP A 8 16.80 7.25 -8.36
C ASP A 8 17.32 5.95 -9.00
N GLY A 9 16.69 5.50 -10.09
CA GLY A 9 17.06 4.27 -10.78
C GLY A 9 16.61 2.99 -10.07
N LYS A 10 15.76 3.10 -9.04
CA LYS A 10 15.16 1.94 -8.35
C LYS A 10 13.80 1.61 -8.94
N ILE A 11 13.33 0.39 -8.68
CA ILE A 11 12.00 -0.07 -9.08
C ILE A 11 11.12 -0.13 -7.84
N TYR A 12 10.02 0.58 -7.86
CA TYR A 12 8.99 0.52 -6.83
C TYR A 12 7.89 -0.43 -7.26
N MET A 13 7.47 -1.29 -6.33
CA MET A 13 6.58 -2.41 -6.59
C MET A 13 5.53 -2.48 -5.51
N GLN A 14 4.34 -2.91 -5.89
CA GLN A 14 3.20 -3.02 -5.00
C GLN A 14 2.64 -4.42 -4.99
N GLU A 15 2.30 -4.84 -3.78
CA GLU A 15 1.62 -6.10 -3.57
C GLU A 15 0.12 -5.94 -3.77
N ASP A 16 -0.40 -6.94 -4.45
CA ASP A 16 -1.76 -7.09 -4.89
C ASP A 16 -2.24 -8.43 -4.31
N ARG A 17 -3.53 -8.59 -4.10
CA ARG A 17 -4.07 -9.83 -3.53
C ARG A 17 -3.77 -10.99 -4.46
N SER A 18 -3.03 -11.97 -3.94
CA SER A 18 -2.97 -13.28 -4.59
C SER A 18 -4.34 -13.94 -4.44
N THR A 19 -5.07 -14.07 -5.55
CA THR A 19 -6.48 -14.47 -5.61
C THR A 19 -6.75 -15.95 -5.32
N SER A 20 -5.75 -16.71 -4.87
CA SER A 20 -5.93 -18.11 -4.50
C SER A 20 -6.26 -18.24 -3.00
N PRO A 21 -7.45 -18.74 -2.62
CA PRO A 21 -7.81 -18.96 -1.21
C PRO A 21 -6.84 -19.89 -0.46
N SER A 22 -6.06 -20.71 -1.18
CA SER A 22 -5.05 -21.59 -0.58
C SER A 22 -3.64 -21.00 -0.52
N ASP A 23 -3.38 -19.89 -1.23
CA ASP A 23 -2.04 -19.29 -1.37
C ASP A 23 -2.13 -17.76 -1.40
N LEU A 24 -2.62 -17.19 -0.30
CA LEU A 24 -2.55 -15.75 -0.06
C LEU A 24 -1.09 -15.34 0.05
N PHE A 25 -0.69 -14.33 -0.73
CA PHE A 25 0.58 -13.67 -0.52
C PHE A 25 0.54 -13.01 0.87
N GLY A 26 1.58 -13.24 1.69
CA GLY A 26 1.57 -12.86 3.10
C GLY A 26 0.93 -13.86 4.06
N GLY A 27 0.21 -14.89 3.57
CA GLY A 27 -0.47 -15.88 4.42
C GLY A 27 0.44 -16.68 5.35
N VAL A 28 1.70 -16.90 4.95
CA VAL A 28 2.72 -17.55 5.80
C VAL A 28 3.29 -16.60 6.86
N THR A 29 3.44 -15.32 6.52
CA THR A 29 4.14 -14.34 7.36
C THR A 29 3.21 -13.55 8.27
N GLY A 30 1.92 -13.49 7.94
CA GLY A 30 0.96 -12.61 8.62
C GLY A 30 1.07 -11.13 8.20
N ILE A 31 1.88 -10.83 7.19
CA ILE A 31 2.22 -9.46 6.77
C ILE A 31 1.23 -9.03 5.69
N GLU A 32 0.68 -7.83 5.82
CA GLU A 32 -0.25 -7.26 4.86
C GLU A 32 0.45 -6.72 3.59
N ALA A 33 -0.36 -6.39 2.59
CA ALA A 33 0.13 -5.84 1.33
C ALA A 33 1.08 -4.66 1.57
N SER A 34 2.21 -4.70 0.86
CA SER A 34 3.33 -3.81 1.09
C SER A 34 3.81 -3.11 -0.18
N VAL A 35 4.49 -1.98 0.00
CA VAL A 35 5.26 -1.32 -1.05
C VAL A 35 6.73 -1.70 -0.88
N TRP A 36 7.34 -2.13 -1.97
CA TRP A 36 8.73 -2.57 -2.02
C TRP A 36 9.55 -1.71 -2.97
N GLN A 37 10.80 -1.50 -2.60
CA GLN A 37 11.84 -0.98 -3.47
C GLN A 37 12.77 -2.13 -3.88
N LEU A 38 13.12 -2.18 -5.15
CA LEU A 38 14.12 -3.08 -5.72
C LEU A 38 15.24 -2.27 -6.35
N ASP A 39 16.47 -2.62 -6.02
CA ASP A 39 17.65 -2.16 -6.73
C ASP A 39 17.94 -3.10 -7.92
N PRO A 40 17.79 -2.65 -9.18
CA PRO A 40 18.01 -3.52 -10.34
C PRO A 40 19.48 -3.94 -10.53
N VAL A 41 20.43 -3.23 -9.92
CA VAL A 41 21.87 -3.52 -10.03
C VAL A 41 22.28 -4.57 -9.01
N THR A 42 21.99 -4.32 -7.73
CA THR A 42 22.36 -5.23 -6.63
C THR A 42 21.37 -6.38 -6.45
N ARG A 43 20.17 -6.24 -7.00
CA ARG A 43 19.02 -7.15 -6.81
C ARG A 43 18.49 -7.17 -5.37
N GLY A 44 18.90 -6.21 -4.55
CA GLY A 44 18.39 -6.06 -3.18
C GLY A 44 16.96 -5.52 -3.16
N THR A 45 16.15 -6.04 -2.25
CA THR A 45 14.76 -5.60 -2.04
C THR A 45 14.57 -5.09 -0.62
N THR A 46 13.86 -3.97 -0.48
CA THR A 46 13.54 -3.34 0.81
C THR A 46 12.04 -3.08 0.87
N ARG A 47 11.37 -3.51 1.95
CA ARG A 47 9.99 -3.08 2.22
C ARG A 47 10.03 -1.64 2.74
N ILE A 48 9.34 -0.74 2.06
CA ILE A 48 9.33 0.70 2.40
C ILE A 48 8.00 1.16 2.99
N ALA A 49 6.93 0.38 2.82
CA ALA A 49 5.66 0.56 3.51
C ALA A 49 4.91 -0.77 3.60
N GLU A 50 4.01 -0.86 4.57
CA GLU A 50 3.09 -1.98 4.84
C GLU A 50 1.74 -1.38 5.20
N VAL A 51 0.64 -1.99 4.74
CA VAL A 51 -0.70 -1.54 5.11
C VAL A 51 -0.92 -1.72 6.61
N ASP A 52 -1.38 -0.65 7.28
CA ASP A 52 -1.76 -0.67 8.69
C ASP A 52 -3.29 -0.70 8.83
N ARG A 53 -3.82 -1.89 9.10
CA ARG A 53 -5.27 -2.11 9.29
C ARG A 53 -5.80 -1.68 10.66
N SER A 54 -4.95 -1.12 11.53
CA SER A 54 -5.42 -0.48 12.76
C SER A 54 -5.99 0.92 12.52
N VAL A 55 -5.68 1.53 11.37
CA VAL A 55 -6.12 2.88 11.01
C VAL A 55 -7.26 2.81 10.00
N ILE A 56 -8.48 2.68 10.52
CA ILE A 56 -9.70 2.65 9.72
C ILE A 56 -10.23 4.07 9.52
N ALA A 57 -10.52 4.43 8.28
CA ALA A 57 -11.11 5.69 7.90
C ALA A 57 -12.26 5.47 6.90
N PRO A 58 -13.32 6.30 6.94
CA PRO A 58 -13.52 7.44 7.84
C PRO A 58 -13.80 7.02 9.30
N LEU A 59 -13.75 7.98 10.23
CA LEU A 59 -14.07 7.74 11.64
C LEU A 59 -15.43 7.02 11.77
N ASP A 60 -15.54 6.11 12.74
CA ASP A 60 -16.71 5.25 12.99
C ASP A 60 -17.01 4.20 11.91
N SER A 61 -16.14 4.05 10.91
CA SER A 61 -16.20 2.91 9.98
C SER A 61 -15.56 1.66 10.57
N THR A 62 -15.91 0.50 10.04
CA THR A 62 -15.40 -0.81 10.46
C THR A 62 -14.75 -1.53 9.27
N ASP A 63 -13.91 -2.53 9.57
CA ASP A 63 -13.32 -3.44 8.59
C ASP A 63 -13.99 -4.82 8.76
N ASP A 64 -14.90 -5.16 7.85
CA ASP A 64 -15.66 -6.42 7.84
C ASP A 64 -14.76 -7.66 7.61
N CYS A 65 -13.53 -7.39 7.16
CA CYS A 65 -12.58 -8.35 6.63
C CYS A 65 -11.49 -8.65 7.68
N ILE A 66 -11.71 -8.26 8.94
CA ILE A 66 -10.74 -8.38 10.03
C ILE A 66 -10.20 -9.82 10.15
N GLY A 67 -8.88 -9.94 10.28
CA GLY A 67 -8.20 -11.23 10.37
C GLY A 67 -8.05 -11.99 9.04
N SER A 68 -8.52 -11.41 7.92
CA SER A 68 -8.34 -11.97 6.57
C SER A 68 -7.31 -11.17 5.79
N ILE A 69 -6.14 -11.76 5.55
CA ILE A 69 -5.06 -11.14 4.76
C ILE A 69 -5.48 -10.98 3.31
N GLY A 70 -5.06 -9.87 2.68
CA GLY A 70 -5.34 -9.60 1.28
C GLY A 70 -6.73 -9.05 1.02
N CYS A 71 -7.47 -8.64 2.05
CA CYS A 71 -8.62 -7.74 1.86
C CYS A 71 -8.18 -6.30 1.59
N TRP A 72 -6.94 -5.93 1.94
CA TRP A 72 -6.38 -4.61 1.65
C TRP A 72 -5.18 -4.78 0.74
N GLU A 73 -5.12 -3.95 -0.29
CA GLU A 73 -4.18 -4.06 -1.39
C GLU A 73 -3.51 -2.71 -1.64
N THR A 74 -2.26 -2.73 -2.10
CA THR A 74 -1.60 -1.51 -2.55
C THR A 74 -1.81 -1.34 -4.07
N SER A 75 -2.24 -0.16 -4.53
CA SER A 75 -2.87 -0.01 -5.87
C SER A 75 -2.29 1.09 -6.79
N GLY A 76 -1.15 1.67 -6.43
CA GLY A 76 -0.43 2.66 -7.23
C GLY A 76 0.69 3.33 -6.44
N VAL A 77 1.87 3.54 -7.05
CA VAL A 77 3.00 4.25 -6.42
C VAL A 77 3.63 5.22 -7.41
N LEU A 78 3.85 6.45 -6.97
CA LEU A 78 4.45 7.51 -7.76
C LEU A 78 5.48 8.28 -6.93
N ASP A 79 6.65 8.52 -7.53
CA ASP A 79 7.65 9.42 -6.97
C ASP A 79 7.29 10.88 -7.29
N VAL A 80 7.04 11.64 -6.23
CA VAL A 80 6.68 13.06 -6.25
C VAL A 80 7.74 13.93 -5.58
N THR A 81 8.96 13.41 -5.40
CA THR A 81 10.06 14.10 -4.69
C THR A 81 10.30 15.52 -5.21
N ASP A 82 10.23 15.73 -6.53
CA ASP A 82 10.46 17.03 -7.17
C ASP A 82 9.41 18.10 -6.81
N LEU A 83 8.33 17.74 -6.10
CA LEU A 83 7.32 18.68 -5.60
C LEU A 83 7.65 19.24 -4.21
N PHE A 84 8.72 18.75 -3.57
CA PHE A 84 9.08 19.07 -2.19
C PHE A 84 10.56 19.48 -2.09
N ASP A 85 10.88 20.26 -1.04
CA ASP A 85 12.26 20.61 -0.68
C ASP A 85 12.94 19.41 0.02
N ALA A 86 13.13 18.31 -0.72
CA ALA A 86 13.65 17.06 -0.19
C ALA A 86 15.13 17.19 0.24
N LEU A 87 15.46 16.58 1.38
CA LEU A 87 16.86 16.45 1.80
C LEU A 87 17.64 15.52 0.84
N PRO A 88 18.98 15.64 0.78
CA PRO A 88 19.79 14.71 0.00
C PRO A 88 19.50 13.25 0.38
N GLY A 89 19.08 12.46 -0.62
CA GLY A 89 18.68 11.05 -0.45
C GLY A 89 17.21 10.83 -0.12
N GLU A 90 16.50 11.82 0.41
CA GLU A 90 15.08 11.71 0.73
C GLU A 90 14.22 11.58 -0.54
N ARG A 91 13.15 10.81 -0.43
CA ARG A 91 12.14 10.60 -1.46
C ARG A 91 10.75 10.79 -0.88
N PHE A 92 9.89 11.41 -1.67
CA PHE A 92 8.46 11.50 -1.39
C PHE A 92 7.71 10.63 -2.40
N LEU A 93 6.98 9.64 -1.89
CA LEU A 93 6.17 8.74 -2.70
C LEU A 93 4.70 8.91 -2.34
N ILE A 94 3.83 9.06 -3.34
CA ILE A 94 2.40 8.84 -3.15
C ILE A 94 2.13 7.37 -3.40
N ALA A 95 1.51 6.71 -2.44
CA ALA A 95 1.01 5.35 -2.57
C ALA A 95 -0.50 5.32 -2.34
N THR A 96 -1.19 4.40 -3.01
CA THR A 96 -2.61 4.17 -2.78
C THR A 96 -2.86 2.80 -2.18
N VAL A 97 -3.93 2.73 -1.39
CA VAL A 97 -4.49 1.50 -0.84
C VAL A 97 -5.91 1.34 -1.34
N GLN A 98 -6.27 0.12 -1.71
CA GLN A 98 -7.63 -0.33 -1.97
C GLN A 98 -8.01 -1.30 -0.85
N ALA A 99 -9.05 -0.95 -0.08
CA ALA A 99 -9.51 -1.69 1.08
C ALA A 99 -10.90 -2.26 0.79
N HIS A 100 -10.98 -3.59 0.68
CA HIS A 100 -12.26 -4.29 0.68
C HIS A 100 -12.82 -4.30 2.09
N GLY A 101 -14.14 -4.13 2.20
CA GLY A 101 -14.82 -4.37 3.48
C GLY A 101 -14.84 -3.20 4.45
N ILE A 102 -14.59 -1.98 3.96
CA ILE A 102 -14.76 -0.78 4.80
C ILE A 102 -16.23 -0.38 4.78
N GLU A 103 -16.88 -0.53 5.93
CA GLU A 103 -18.32 -0.34 6.10
C GLU A 103 -18.65 0.58 7.30
N ASP A 104 -19.94 0.75 7.60
CA ASP A 104 -20.47 1.54 8.73
C ASP A 104 -20.11 3.04 8.72
N GLY A 105 -20.35 3.71 9.84
CA GLY A 105 -20.05 5.13 10.02
C GLY A 105 -20.74 6.04 8.98
N PRO A 106 -20.04 7.09 8.51
CA PRO A 106 -20.55 8.02 7.50
C PRO A 106 -20.84 7.41 6.12
N ILE A 107 -20.34 6.21 5.84
CA ILE A 107 -20.51 5.51 4.56
C ILE A 107 -21.52 4.35 4.65
N GLY A 108 -21.99 4.03 5.85
CA GLY A 108 -22.91 2.93 6.11
C GLY A 108 -24.25 3.06 5.37
N GLY A 109 -24.76 1.93 4.87
CA GLY A 109 -26.07 1.84 4.21
C GLY A 109 -26.08 2.21 2.73
N ASN A 110 -24.94 2.53 2.12
CA ASN A 110 -24.83 2.74 0.68
C ASN A 110 -24.39 1.44 -0.02
N ALA A 111 -25.34 0.73 -0.63
CA ALA A 111 -25.09 -0.53 -1.35
C ALA A 111 -24.28 -0.39 -2.65
N PHE A 112 -23.85 0.83 -3.01
CA PHE A 112 -23.01 1.10 -4.18
C PHE A 112 -21.54 1.37 -3.82
N LEU A 113 -21.17 1.23 -2.55
CA LEU A 113 -19.77 1.25 -2.11
C LEU A 113 -19.27 -0.20 -2.05
N ASP A 114 -18.07 -0.44 -2.58
CA ASP A 114 -17.48 -1.79 -2.73
C ASP A 114 -16.04 -1.81 -2.19
N GLU A 115 -15.24 -0.78 -2.55
CA GLU A 115 -13.84 -0.66 -2.15
C GLU A 115 -13.54 0.76 -1.65
N GLY A 116 -12.91 0.84 -0.47
CA GLY A 116 -12.40 2.07 0.10
C GLY A 116 -11.01 2.42 -0.45
N GLY A 117 -10.76 3.68 -0.77
CA GLY A 117 -9.47 4.15 -1.26
C GLY A 117 -8.77 5.07 -0.26
N GLN A 118 -7.46 4.88 -0.05
CA GLN A 118 -6.64 5.84 0.70
C GLN A 118 -5.44 6.30 -0.13
N LEU A 119 -5.06 7.57 0.04
CA LEU A 119 -3.86 8.19 -0.52
C LEU A 119 -2.89 8.46 0.63
N VAL A 120 -1.68 7.91 0.54
CA VAL A 120 -0.64 8.04 1.55
C VAL A 120 0.57 8.73 0.95
N LEU A 121 1.10 9.74 1.66
CA LEU A 121 2.40 10.33 1.36
C LEU A 121 3.45 9.68 2.25
N LEU A 122 4.42 9.02 1.63
CA LEU A 122 5.56 8.40 2.29
C LEU A 122 6.78 9.31 2.13
N SER A 123 7.45 9.66 3.23
CA SER A 123 8.84 10.17 3.19
C SER A 123 9.77 9.02 3.54
N TYR A 124 10.77 8.80 2.69
CA TYR A 124 11.72 7.70 2.79
C TYR A 124 13.14 8.18 2.51
N ASN A 125 14.09 7.83 3.36
CA ASN A 125 15.51 8.02 3.10
C ASN A 125 16.21 6.64 3.06
N PRO A 126 16.56 6.12 1.87
CA PRO A 126 17.44 4.97 1.75
C PRO A 126 18.82 5.40 2.21
N ASN A 127 19.18 5.07 3.45
CA ASN A 127 20.56 5.22 3.93
C ASN A 127 21.57 4.63 2.95
#